data_AF-A0A936H111-F1
#
_entry.id   AF-A0A936H111-F1
#
_cell.length_a   1.000
_cell.length_b   1.000
_cell.length_c   1.000
_cell.angle_alpha   90.00
_cell.angle_beta   90.00
_cell.angle_gamma   90.00
#
_symmetry.space_group_name_H-M   'P 1'
#
loop_
_entity.id
_entity.type
_entity.pdbx_description
1 polymer ?
#
loop_
_entity_poly.entity_id
_entity_poly.type
_entity_poly.pdbx_seq_one_letter_code
_entity_poly.pdbx_strand_id
1 'polypeptide(L)'
;MDVGALYFLGEFRFNSNLLHYGFKSGIAVEKNQHKGNKSYLPQKICVVCAQPFTWRKKWEKNWDNIKYCSEKCSRQKNKTRV
;
A
#
# COMPACT_ATOMS: atom_id res chain seq x y z
N MET A 1 -16.47 10.80 -57.72
CA MET A 1 -17.06 9.56 -58.22
C MET A 1 -16.18 8.45 -57.65
N ASP A 2 -16.38 8.11 -56.38
CA ASP A 2 -17.34 7.10 -55.91
C ASP A 2 -17.00 5.71 -56.45
N VAL A 3 -16.27 4.93 -55.63
CA VAL A 3 -16.25 3.46 -55.50
C VAL A 3 -15.18 3.15 -54.43
N GLY A 4 -15.45 2.70 -53.21
CA GLY A 4 -16.45 1.72 -52.83
C GLY A 4 -15.92 0.32 -53.13
N ALA A 5 -15.02 -0.22 -52.28
CA ALA A 5 -14.65 -1.63 -52.30
C ALA A 5 -14.48 -2.17 -50.87
N LEU A 6 -15.61 -2.34 -50.22
CA LEU A 6 -15.82 -3.27 -49.13
C LEU A 6 -15.75 -4.70 -49.67
N TYR A 7 -14.68 -5.47 -49.43
CA TYR A 7 -14.73 -6.94 -49.42
C TYR A 7 -13.62 -7.47 -48.48
N PHE A 8 -13.96 -7.92 -47.28
CA PHE A 8 -14.41 -9.29 -46.92
C PHE A 8 -13.25 -10.29 -46.67
N LEU A 9 -13.08 -10.61 -45.38
CA LEU A 9 -12.82 -11.94 -44.79
C LEU A 9 -11.47 -12.67 -44.97
N GLY A 10 -10.90 -13.04 -43.80
CA GLY A 10 -10.04 -14.22 -43.58
C GLY A 10 -8.55 -14.00 -43.88
N GLU A 11 -7.56 -14.58 -43.20
CA GLU A 11 -7.52 -15.58 -42.13
C GLU A 11 -6.12 -15.54 -41.49
N PHE A 12 -6.06 -16.06 -40.27
CA PHE A 12 -4.88 -16.31 -39.43
C PHE A 12 -3.59 -16.73 -40.16
N ARG A 13 -2.46 -16.11 -39.77
CA ARG A 13 -1.20 -16.85 -39.60
C ARG A 13 -0.25 -16.17 -38.59
N PHE A 14 0.00 -16.91 -37.50
CA PHE A 14 0.98 -16.66 -36.45
C PHE A 14 2.35 -16.27 -37.05
N ASN A 15 2.92 -15.13 -36.63
CA ASN A 15 4.38 -14.97 -36.68
C ASN A 15 4.89 -14.81 -35.24
N SER A 16 5.56 -15.86 -34.79
CA SER A 16 6.28 -15.93 -33.53
C SER A 16 7.59 -15.15 -33.64
N ASN A 17 7.82 -14.26 -32.68
CA ASN A 17 9.07 -14.10 -31.90
C ASN A 17 9.43 -12.63 -31.65
N LEU A 18 9.59 -12.31 -30.36
CA LEU A 18 10.37 -11.20 -29.79
C LEU A 18 9.96 -9.80 -30.31
N LEU A 19 9.18 -9.01 -29.57
CA LEU A 19 9.74 -8.05 -28.60
C LEU A 19 8.63 -7.43 -27.72
N HIS A 20 7.87 -8.25 -27.00
CA HIS A 20 6.99 -7.72 -25.94
C HIS A 20 7.16 -8.44 -24.60
N TYR A 21 8.31 -9.08 -24.39
CA TYR A 21 8.78 -9.44 -23.05
C TYR A 21 9.39 -8.20 -22.37
N GLY A 22 8.50 -7.30 -21.93
CA GLY A 22 8.83 -6.28 -20.94
C GLY A 22 8.93 -6.93 -19.57
N PHE A 23 10.14 -7.33 -19.21
CA PHE A 23 10.53 -7.83 -17.90
C PHE A 23 10.02 -6.89 -16.80
N LYS A 24 9.22 -7.46 -15.91
CA LYS A 24 8.45 -6.81 -14.83
C LYS A 24 9.39 -6.39 -13.70
N SER A 25 10.29 -5.43 -13.90
CA SER A 25 11.14 -4.88 -12.83
C SER A 25 10.63 -3.50 -12.39
N GLY A 26 9.67 -3.51 -11.48
CA GLY A 26 9.16 -2.31 -10.85
C GLY A 26 8.16 -2.67 -9.78
N ILE A 27 8.59 -2.62 -8.53
CA ILE A 27 7.75 -2.75 -7.35
C ILE A 27 6.66 -1.67 -7.46
N ALA A 28 5.42 -2.07 -7.79
CA ALA A 28 4.28 -1.18 -7.79
C ALA A 28 3.93 -0.84 -6.34
N VAL A 29 4.56 0.20 -5.80
CA VAL A 29 4.18 0.76 -4.49
C VAL A 29 2.87 1.53 -4.68
N GLU A 30 1.77 0.88 -4.32
CA GLU A 30 0.42 1.45 -4.29
C GLU A 30 0.40 2.66 -3.35
N LYS A 31 0.36 3.87 -3.92
CA LYS A 31 0.35 5.12 -3.17
C LYS A 31 -1.05 5.37 -2.62
N ASN A 32 -1.29 4.90 -1.39
CA ASN A 32 -2.50 5.18 -0.62
C ASN A 32 -2.49 6.62 -0.07
N GLN A 33 -2.90 7.58 -0.92
CA GLN A 33 -2.81 9.01 -0.64
C GLN A 33 -4.02 9.49 0.18
N HIS A 34 -3.86 9.47 1.51
CA HIS A 34 -4.91 9.88 2.45
C HIS A 34 -5.05 11.41 2.49
N LYS A 35 -6.27 11.90 2.25
CA LYS A 35 -6.65 13.32 2.25
C LYS A 35 -6.52 13.91 3.67
N GLY A 36 -5.37 14.52 3.94
CA GLY A 36 -5.10 15.25 5.18
C GLY A 36 -3.66 15.05 5.66
N ASN A 37 -2.81 16.06 5.44
CA ASN A 37 -1.42 16.05 5.89
C ASN A 37 -1.39 16.15 7.44
N LYS A 38 -1.25 15.01 8.10
CA LYS A 38 -1.19 14.86 9.57
C LYS A 38 0.24 14.75 10.08
N SER A 39 1.21 15.23 9.31
CA SER A 39 2.64 15.10 9.60
C SER A 39 3.10 15.91 10.81
N TYR A 40 2.33 16.95 11.20
CA TYR A 40 2.63 17.78 12.37
C TYR A 40 2.29 17.11 13.71
N LEU A 41 1.53 16.01 13.70
CA LEU A 41 1.14 15.34 14.93
C LEU A 41 2.34 14.61 15.53
N PRO A 42 2.49 14.61 16.86
CA PRO A 42 3.58 13.91 17.50
C PRO A 42 3.46 12.41 17.23
N GLN A 43 4.62 11.80 16.95
CA GLN A 43 4.76 10.37 16.71
C GLN A 43 5.58 9.74 17.83
N LYS A 44 5.20 8.53 18.24
CA LYS A 44 5.95 7.71 19.20
C LYS A 44 6.17 6.33 18.62
N ILE A 45 7.16 5.60 19.13
CA ILE A 45 7.45 4.22 18.72
C ILE A 45 6.77 3.25 19.69
N CYS A 46 6.10 2.22 19.17
CA CYS A 46 5.50 1.17 19.99
C CYS A 46 6.57 0.20 20.52
N VAL A 47 6.61 -0.04 21.83
CA VAL A 47 7.60 -0.94 22.46
C VAL A 47 7.44 -2.41 22.03
N VAL A 48 6.25 -2.82 21.57
CA VAL A 48 5.94 -4.22 21.25
C VAL A 48 6.13 -4.56 19.77
N CYS A 49 5.71 -3.67 18.87
CA CYS A 49 5.82 -3.91 17.43
C CYS A 49 6.87 -3.04 16.73
N ALA A 50 7.55 -2.15 17.46
CA ALA A 50 8.54 -1.21 16.93
C ALA A 50 8.04 -0.30 15.79
N GLN A 51 6.72 -0.21 15.58
CA GLN A 51 6.14 0.64 14.55
C GLN A 51 5.90 2.06 15.07
N PRO A 52 6.15 3.10 14.24
CA PRO A 52 5.76 4.46 14.56
C PRO A 52 4.25 4.59 14.55
N PHE A 53 3.71 5.33 15.51
CA PHE A 53 2.30 5.63 15.58
C PHE A 53 2.06 7.09 15.92
N THR A 54 1.07 7.68 15.26
CA THR A 54 0.69 9.08 15.42
C THR A 54 -0.31 9.25 16.57
N TRP A 55 -0.31 10.43 17.20
CA TRP A 55 -1.31 10.85 18.18
C TRP A 55 -2.75 10.56 17.73
N ARG A 56 -3.61 10.18 18.69
CA ARG A 56 -5.04 9.91 18.49
C ARG A 56 -5.83 10.62 19.58
N LYS A 57 -7.05 11.09 19.25
CA LYS A 57 -7.95 11.78 20.19
C LYS A 57 -8.18 11.01 21.51
N LYS A 58 -8.23 9.68 21.46
CA LYS A 58 -8.38 8.82 22.65
C LYS A 58 -7.24 8.93 23.69
N TRP A 59 -6.14 9.58 23.32
CA TRP A 59 -4.91 9.68 24.12
C TRP A 59 -4.64 11.08 24.65
N GLU A 60 -5.58 12.01 24.46
CA GLU A 60 -5.46 13.40 24.88
C GLU A 60 -5.07 13.57 26.36
N LYS A 61 -5.61 12.73 27.26
CA LYS A 61 -5.39 12.85 28.71
C LYS A 61 -4.14 12.14 29.25
N ASN A 62 -3.56 11.22 28.49
CA ASN A 62 -2.52 10.31 28.99
C ASN A 62 -1.39 10.04 28.00
N TRP A 63 -1.19 10.93 27.02
CA TRP A 63 -0.20 10.79 25.95
C TRP A 63 1.20 10.48 26.47
N ASP A 64 1.63 11.10 27.57
CA ASP A 64 2.95 10.88 28.17
C ASP A 64 3.17 9.45 28.67
N ASN A 65 2.11 8.80 29.15
CA ASN A 65 2.16 7.45 29.69
C ASN A 65 2.01 6.35 28.61
N ILE A 66 1.61 6.71 27.39
CA ILE A 66 1.33 5.73 26.33
C ILE A 66 2.61 5.27 25.64
N LYS A 67 2.81 3.94 25.68
CA LYS A 67 3.97 3.24 25.08
C LYS A 67 3.59 2.25 23.97
N TYR A 68 2.28 2.06 23.74
CA TYR A 68 1.76 1.01 22.85
C TYR A 68 0.81 1.59 21.80
N CYS A 69 0.95 1.14 20.54
CA CYS A 69 0.12 1.63 19.44
C CYS A 69 -1.33 1.11 19.47
N SER A 70 -1.61 0.01 20.17
CA SER A 70 -2.92 -0.63 20.22
C SER A 70 -3.12 -1.44 21.51
N GLU A 71 -4.38 -1.76 21.81
CA GLU A 71 -4.73 -2.64 22.94
C GLU A 71 -4.15 -4.03 22.77
N LYS A 72 -4.10 -4.54 21.52
CA LYS A 72 -3.45 -5.81 21.19
C LYS A 72 -2.00 -5.83 21.64
N CYS A 73 -1.23 -4.78 21.32
CA CYS A 73 0.17 -4.66 21.75
C CYS A 73 0.29 -4.57 23.28
N SER A 74 -0.59 -3.82 23.95
CA SER A 74 -0.62 -3.76 25.41
C SER A 74 -0.83 -5.14 26.06
N ARG A 75 -1.69 -5.99 25.47
CA ARG A 75 -1.94 -7.36 25.95
C ARG A 75 -0.80 -8.33 25.62
N GLN A 76 -0.16 -8.16 24.45
CA GLN A 76 0.95 -9.01 24.02
C GLN A 76 2.18 -8.92 24.91
N LYS A 77 2.45 -7.79 25.56
CA LYS A 77 3.59 -7.63 26.50
C LYS A 77 3.60 -8.72 27.59
N ASN A 78 2.43 -9.20 28.00
CA ASN A 78 2.29 -10.21 29.04
C ASN A 78 2.49 -11.64 28.52
N LYS A 79 2.49 -11.83 27.20
CA LYS A 79 2.60 -13.14 26.55
C LYS A 79 4.05 -13.49 26.16
N THR A 80 4.94 -12.49 26.12
CA THR A 80 6.38 -12.68 25.82
C THR A 80 7.20 -13.06 27.05
N ARG A 81 6.67 -13.97 27.88
CA ARG A 81 7.48 -14.74 28.83
C ARG A 81 7.48 -16.17 28.32
N VAL A 82 8.34 -16.45 27.35
CA VAL A 82 8.71 -17.79 26.92
C VAL A 82 10.22 -17.86 27.00
#